data_AF-A0A8T7J2Q1-F1
#
_entry.id   AF-A0A8T7J2Q1-F1
#
_cell.length_a   1.000
_cell.length_b   1.000
_cell.length_c   1.000
_cell.angle_alpha   90.00
_cell.angle_beta   90.00
_cell.angle_gamma   90.00
#
_symmetry.space_group_name_H-M   'P 1'
#
loop_
_entity.id
_entity.type
_entity.pdbx_description
1 polymer ?
#
loop_
_entity_poly.entity_id
_entity_poly.type
_entity_poly.pdbx_seq_one_letter_code
_entity_poly.pdbx_strand_id
1 'polypeptide(L)'
;FAEHYIVVSAHYDHLGQRGNRIYYGANDNASGVSTMLALMRHFSKTPAHYSFIFIATDAEEDGLYGAKYFVENPPIALSSITLNINLDMIGDGNRKRRLYIAGTKEYPLLKAFFQPILEQLSSTKVKLVLGHDGFARLKPFSSERINWKRASDHFAFNNKGIAYLYFGTDSNTTYHTPNDRVERIDRAFFIEATTTILKITEALQQLAPEQIKQHN
;
A
#
# COMPACT_ATOMS: atom_id res chain seq x y z
N PHE A 1 6.48 -13.04 17.36
CA PHE A 1 5.02 -13.22 17.16
C PHE A 1 4.76 -14.12 15.94
N ALA A 2 5.33 -15.32 15.86
CA ALA A 2 5.27 -16.14 14.64
C ALA A 2 3.84 -16.57 14.25
N GLU A 3 2.95 -16.71 15.23
CA GLU A 3 1.52 -17.01 15.02
C GLU A 3 0.70 -15.79 14.54
N HIS A 4 1.32 -14.61 14.41
CA HIS A 4 0.68 -13.38 13.95
C HIS A 4 1.22 -12.97 12.58
N TYR A 5 0.32 -12.57 11.69
CA TYR A 5 0.63 -12.35 10.30
C TYR A 5 0.50 -10.88 9.90
N ILE A 6 1.49 -10.40 9.14
CA ILE A 6 1.37 -9.19 8.32
C ILE A 6 1.14 -9.65 6.88
N VAL A 7 0.02 -9.23 6.30
CA VAL A 7 -0.29 -9.47 4.87
C VAL A 7 0.17 -8.26 4.08
N VAL A 8 1.12 -8.44 3.17
CA VAL A 8 1.51 -7.41 2.20
C VAL A 8 0.76 -7.68 0.90
N SER A 9 -0.14 -6.78 0.50
CA SER A 9 -0.95 -6.89 -0.71
C SER A 9 -0.59 -5.85 -1.75
N ALA A 10 -0.66 -6.25 -3.01
CA ALA A 10 -0.63 -5.39 -4.19
C ALA A 10 -1.40 -6.09 -5.31
N HIS A 11 -2.25 -5.39 -6.03
CA HIS A 11 -2.96 -6.00 -7.15
C HIS A 11 -2.05 -6.14 -8.37
N TYR A 12 -2.12 -7.29 -9.03
CA TYR A 12 -1.34 -7.60 -10.21
C TYR A 12 -2.11 -7.34 -11.50
N ASP A 13 -3.44 -7.31 -11.42
CA ASP A 13 -4.27 -6.96 -12.55
C ASP A 13 -4.17 -5.47 -12.87
N HIS A 14 -4.58 -5.16 -14.09
CA HIS A 14 -4.87 -3.80 -14.52
C HIS A 14 -5.92 -3.86 -15.64
N LEU A 15 -6.31 -2.70 -16.17
CA LEU A 15 -7.39 -2.53 -17.16
C LEU A 15 -7.18 -3.27 -18.51
N GLY A 16 -5.97 -3.77 -18.79
CA GLY A 16 -5.66 -4.57 -19.98
C GLY A 16 -5.90 -3.83 -21.30
N GLN A 17 -6.45 -4.53 -22.29
CA GLN A 17 -6.80 -3.93 -23.59
C GLN A 17 -8.25 -3.45 -23.60
N ARG A 18 -8.46 -2.16 -23.91
CA ARG A 18 -9.78 -1.58 -24.14
C ARG A 18 -9.85 -0.97 -25.54
N GLY A 19 -10.62 -1.60 -26.42
CA GLY A 19 -10.66 -1.23 -27.83
C GLY A 19 -9.29 -1.42 -28.51
N ASN A 20 -8.78 -0.36 -29.14
CA ASN A 20 -7.46 -0.35 -29.81
C ASN A 20 -6.32 0.13 -28.90
N ARG A 21 -6.55 0.27 -27.60
CA ARG A 21 -5.58 0.81 -26.63
C ARG A 21 -5.24 -0.23 -25.58
N ILE A 22 -3.96 -0.29 -25.22
CA ILE A 22 -3.44 -1.10 -24.12
C ILE A 22 -3.17 -0.17 -22.93
N TYR A 23 -3.64 -0.58 -21.76
CA TYR A 23 -3.40 0.07 -20.48
C TYR A 23 -2.35 -0.78 -19.76
N TYR A 24 -1.17 -0.20 -19.55
CA TYR A 24 0.02 -0.98 -19.13
C TYR A 24 0.19 -1.10 -17.63
N GLY A 25 -0.39 -0.19 -16.84
CA GLY A 25 -0.40 -0.26 -15.38
C GLY A 25 0.99 -0.19 -14.73
N ALA A 26 1.89 0.62 -15.28
CA ALA A 26 3.25 0.70 -14.78
C ALA A 26 3.32 1.23 -13.35
N ASN A 27 2.58 2.31 -13.06
CA ASN A 27 2.43 2.80 -11.70
C ASN A 27 1.30 2.04 -10.99
N ASP A 28 0.24 1.73 -11.71
CA ASP A 28 -1.01 1.14 -11.22
C ASP A 28 -1.25 -0.25 -11.84
N ASN A 29 -0.74 -1.34 -11.28
CA ASN A 29 0.01 -1.40 -10.03
C ASN A 29 1.24 -2.30 -10.08
N ALA A 30 1.91 -2.34 -11.24
CA ALA A 30 3.21 -3.00 -11.37
C ALA A 30 4.25 -2.42 -10.38
N SER A 31 4.13 -1.14 -10.01
CA SER A 31 4.97 -0.52 -8.99
C SER A 31 4.77 -1.13 -7.60
N GLY A 32 3.51 -1.32 -7.14
CA GLY A 32 3.17 -1.98 -5.88
C GLY A 32 3.65 -3.42 -5.84
N VAL A 33 3.39 -4.20 -6.90
CA VAL A 33 3.87 -5.58 -7.02
C VAL A 33 5.40 -5.66 -6.98
N SER A 34 6.09 -4.74 -7.66
CA SER A 34 7.55 -4.70 -7.65
C SER A 34 8.11 -4.44 -6.24
N THR A 35 7.49 -3.55 -5.47
CA THR A 35 7.87 -3.29 -4.07
C THR A 35 7.52 -4.46 -3.15
N MET A 36 6.36 -5.10 -3.34
CA MET A 36 6.00 -6.31 -2.62
C MET A 36 7.06 -7.40 -2.80
N LEU A 37 7.52 -7.64 -4.04
CA LEU A 37 8.60 -8.59 -4.33
C LEU A 37 9.93 -8.18 -3.69
N ALA A 38 10.23 -6.89 -3.61
CA ALA A 38 11.43 -6.39 -2.92
C ALA A 38 11.37 -6.66 -1.41
N LEU A 39 10.23 -6.42 -0.76
CA LEU A 39 10.00 -6.75 0.64
C LEU A 39 10.08 -8.26 0.88
N MET A 40 9.45 -9.07 0.02
CA MET A 40 9.52 -10.53 0.08
C MET A 40 10.96 -11.04 0.04
N ARG A 41 11.77 -10.52 -0.90
CA ARG A 41 13.18 -10.85 -1.01
C ARG A 41 13.95 -10.49 0.26
N HIS A 42 13.66 -9.34 0.87
CA HIS A 42 14.30 -8.93 2.12
C HIS A 42 13.92 -9.87 3.28
N PHE A 43 12.63 -10.05 3.55
CA PHE A 43 12.16 -10.85 4.69
C PHE A 43 12.35 -12.36 4.51
N SER A 44 12.66 -12.84 3.29
CA SER A 44 13.14 -14.22 3.09
C SER A 44 14.55 -14.47 3.65
N LYS A 45 15.31 -13.42 3.96
CA LYS A 45 16.71 -13.49 4.42
C LYS A 45 16.93 -12.88 5.80
N THR A 46 16.03 -12.01 6.23
CA THR A 46 16.11 -11.32 7.52
C THR A 46 15.10 -11.95 8.48
N PRO A 47 15.53 -12.40 9.68
CA PRO A 47 14.60 -12.87 10.70
C PRO A 47 13.53 -11.81 11.02
N ALA A 48 12.28 -12.23 11.09
CA ALA A 48 11.13 -11.39 11.37
C ALA A 48 10.42 -11.86 12.65
N HIS A 49 9.84 -10.93 13.40
CA HIS A 49 9.01 -11.27 14.56
C HIS A 49 7.61 -11.72 14.12
N TYR A 50 7.05 -11.13 13.08
CA TYR A 50 5.81 -11.54 12.44
C TYR A 50 6.06 -12.56 11.33
N SER A 51 5.07 -13.42 11.08
CA SER A 51 4.98 -14.15 9.81
C SER A 51 4.45 -13.23 8.72
N PHE A 52 4.90 -13.43 7.48
CA PHE A 52 4.44 -12.64 6.34
C PHE A 52 3.68 -13.48 5.33
N ILE A 53 2.58 -12.93 4.83
CA ILE A 53 1.92 -13.40 3.61
C ILE A 53 2.06 -12.29 2.57
N PHE A 54 2.62 -12.62 1.41
CA PHE A 54 2.68 -11.71 0.27
C PHE A 54 1.62 -12.14 -0.74
N ILE A 55 0.70 -11.25 -1.10
CA ILE A 55 -0.41 -11.57 -2.00
C ILE A 55 -0.45 -10.59 -3.18
N ALA A 56 -0.37 -11.17 -4.38
CA ALA A 56 -0.67 -10.50 -5.63
C ALA A 56 -2.17 -10.70 -5.92
N THR A 57 -3.00 -9.70 -5.67
CA THR A 57 -4.47 -9.78 -5.84
C THR A 57 -4.88 -9.58 -7.29
N ASP A 58 -6.04 -10.13 -7.66
CA ASP A 58 -6.61 -10.03 -9.02
C ASP A 58 -7.96 -9.30 -8.96
N ALA A 59 -8.36 -8.73 -10.10
CA ALA A 59 -9.58 -7.98 -10.32
C ALA A 59 -9.86 -6.93 -9.21
N GLU A 60 -8.83 -6.17 -8.85
CA GLU A 60 -8.96 -4.97 -8.01
C GLU A 60 -9.80 -3.92 -8.74
N GLU A 61 -9.46 -3.69 -10.02
CA GLU A 61 -9.98 -2.62 -10.87
C GLU A 61 -11.48 -2.73 -11.13
N ASP A 62 -12.01 -3.97 -11.09
CA ASP A 62 -13.41 -4.30 -11.30
C ASP A 62 -14.18 -4.48 -9.98
N GLY A 63 -13.53 -4.31 -8.82
CA GLY A 63 -14.19 -4.27 -7.52
C GLY A 63 -13.54 -5.07 -6.40
N LEU A 64 -12.22 -5.16 -6.32
CA LEU A 64 -11.47 -5.80 -5.22
C LEU A 64 -11.76 -7.29 -5.05
N TYR A 65 -12.06 -8.03 -6.12
CA TYR A 65 -12.58 -9.40 -6.00
C TYR A 65 -11.56 -10.35 -5.39
N GLY A 66 -10.28 -10.24 -5.77
CA GLY A 66 -9.21 -11.05 -5.19
C GLY A 66 -9.04 -10.84 -3.69
N ALA A 67 -9.01 -9.58 -3.24
CA ALA A 67 -8.89 -9.27 -1.82
C ALA A 67 -10.12 -9.69 -1.01
N LYS A 68 -11.34 -9.48 -1.54
CA LYS A 68 -12.59 -9.95 -0.92
C LYS A 68 -12.58 -11.47 -0.75
N TYR A 69 -12.20 -12.19 -1.79
CA TYR A 69 -12.11 -13.64 -1.73
C TYR A 69 -11.09 -14.10 -0.68
N PHE A 70 -9.90 -13.47 -0.64
CA PHE A 70 -8.86 -13.81 0.34
C PHE A 70 -9.35 -13.65 1.78
N VAL A 71 -10.00 -12.54 2.12
CA VAL A 71 -10.47 -12.31 3.51
C VAL A 71 -11.69 -13.15 3.88
N GLU A 72 -12.41 -13.70 2.90
CA GLU A 72 -13.51 -14.65 3.11
C GLU A 72 -13.03 -16.10 3.20
N ASN A 73 -11.93 -16.42 2.51
CA ASN A 73 -11.35 -17.77 2.44
C ASN A 73 -9.84 -17.74 2.75
N PRO A 74 -9.42 -17.21 3.91
CA PRO A 74 -8.00 -17.08 4.20
C PRO A 74 -7.38 -18.47 4.43
N PRO A 75 -6.12 -18.69 4.02
CA PRO A 75 -5.41 -19.96 4.26
C PRO A 75 -5.02 -20.15 5.73
N ILE A 76 -5.31 -19.16 6.58
CA ILE A 76 -5.01 -19.09 8.01
C ILE A 76 -6.22 -18.52 8.76
N ALA A 77 -6.24 -18.61 10.08
CA ALA A 77 -7.29 -17.96 10.88
C ALA A 77 -7.30 -16.45 10.64
N LEU A 78 -8.45 -15.87 10.27
CA LEU A 78 -8.56 -14.43 10.00
C LEU A 78 -8.10 -13.56 11.19
N SER A 79 -8.34 -14.03 12.42
CA SER A 79 -7.93 -13.37 13.67
C SER A 79 -6.42 -13.32 13.89
N SER A 80 -5.64 -14.19 13.24
CA SER A 80 -4.18 -14.18 13.30
C SER A 80 -3.56 -13.13 12.39
N ILE A 81 -4.31 -12.58 11.43
CA ILE A 81 -3.87 -11.44 10.64
C ILE A 81 -3.91 -10.19 11.53
N THR A 82 -2.73 -9.61 11.76
CA THR A 82 -2.55 -8.42 12.58
C THR A 82 -2.69 -7.14 11.78
N LEU A 83 -2.15 -7.15 10.56
CA LEU A 83 -2.07 -5.96 9.72
C LEU A 83 -2.08 -6.35 8.25
N ASN A 84 -2.78 -5.56 7.44
CA ASN A 84 -2.58 -5.50 6.00
C ASN A 84 -1.74 -4.28 5.61
N ILE A 85 -0.63 -4.49 4.93
CA ILE A 85 0.13 -3.44 4.25
C ILE A 85 -0.27 -3.49 2.78
N ASN A 86 -1.06 -2.53 2.33
CA ASN A 86 -1.48 -2.44 0.94
C ASN A 86 -0.61 -1.46 0.17
N LEU A 87 -0.12 -1.88 -0.99
CA LEU A 87 0.77 -1.11 -1.86
C LEU A 87 0.04 -0.81 -3.17
N ASP A 88 -0.18 0.46 -3.47
CA ASP A 88 -0.84 0.87 -4.70
C ASP A 88 -0.31 2.22 -5.19
N MET A 89 0.04 2.31 -6.48
CA MET A 89 0.56 3.54 -7.10
C MET A 89 1.74 4.18 -6.34
N ILE A 90 2.90 3.53 -6.28
CA ILE A 90 4.08 4.00 -5.52
C ILE A 90 5.28 4.40 -6.38
N GLY A 91 5.12 4.38 -7.71
CA GLY A 91 6.15 4.68 -8.70
C GLY A 91 6.31 6.15 -9.09
N ASP A 92 5.34 7.01 -8.78
CA ASP A 92 5.40 8.45 -9.10
C ASP A 92 4.85 9.32 -7.95
N GLY A 93 5.76 10.03 -7.26
CA GLY A 93 5.42 10.96 -6.17
C GLY A 93 4.97 12.35 -6.62
N ASN A 94 4.85 12.57 -7.94
CA ASN A 94 4.66 13.85 -8.59
C ASN A 94 5.74 14.88 -8.16
N ARG A 95 5.55 16.16 -8.55
CA ARG A 95 6.44 17.27 -8.12
C ARG A 95 6.57 17.44 -6.61
N LYS A 96 5.60 16.93 -5.84
CA LYS A 96 5.57 17.04 -4.37
C LYS A 96 6.36 15.94 -3.68
N ARG A 97 6.78 14.91 -4.43
CA ARG A 97 7.47 13.70 -3.93
C ARG A 97 6.80 13.10 -2.70
N ARG A 98 5.48 13.02 -2.69
CA ARG A 98 4.73 12.55 -1.52
C ARG A 98 4.47 11.05 -1.61
N LEU A 99 4.73 10.36 -0.50
CA LEU A 99 4.24 9.02 -0.25
C LEU A 99 3.26 9.11 0.92
N TYR A 100 2.03 8.67 0.73
CA TYR A 100 1.01 8.69 1.78
C TYR A 100 0.99 7.37 2.55
N ILE A 101 0.58 7.43 3.83
CA ILE A 101 0.24 6.26 4.64
C ILE A 101 -1.16 6.46 5.23
N ALA A 102 -2.17 5.98 4.51
CA ALA A 102 -3.53 5.87 5.03
C ALA A 102 -3.65 4.70 6.02
N GLY A 103 -4.70 4.73 6.85
CA GLY A 103 -4.93 3.88 8.03
C GLY A 103 -4.55 4.56 9.35
N THR A 104 -3.55 5.44 9.35
CA THR A 104 -2.97 5.97 10.61
C THR A 104 -3.89 6.90 11.42
N LYS A 105 -5.00 7.40 10.87
CA LYS A 105 -6.02 8.11 11.69
C LYS A 105 -6.88 7.16 12.53
N GLU A 106 -7.06 5.92 12.09
CA GLU A 106 -7.88 4.92 12.77
C GLU A 106 -7.08 4.23 13.89
N TYR A 107 -5.74 4.18 13.74
CA TYR A 107 -4.81 3.54 14.67
C TYR A 107 -3.82 4.57 15.27
N PRO A 108 -4.20 5.28 16.35
CA PRO A 108 -3.40 6.39 16.89
C PRO A 108 -2.02 5.95 17.41
N LEU A 109 -1.88 4.72 17.89
CA LEU A 109 -0.58 4.17 18.29
C LEU A 109 0.38 4.04 17.10
N LEU A 110 -0.10 3.60 15.94
CA LEU A 110 0.71 3.54 14.72
C LEU A 110 1.17 4.95 14.31
N LYS A 111 0.27 5.94 14.40
CA LYS A 111 0.63 7.34 14.11
C LYS A 111 1.73 7.84 15.04
N ALA A 112 1.60 7.63 16.35
CA ALA A 112 2.61 8.03 17.32
C ALA A 112 3.95 7.30 17.10
N PHE A 113 3.88 6.01 16.78
CA PHE A 113 5.05 5.18 16.50
C PHE A 113 5.81 5.63 15.25
N PHE A 114 5.11 6.03 14.19
CA PHE A 114 5.75 6.50 12.96
C PHE A 114 6.31 7.92 13.05
N GLN A 115 5.88 8.74 14.02
CA GLN A 115 6.29 10.13 14.11
C GLN A 115 7.83 10.30 14.20
N PRO A 116 8.58 9.57 15.07
CA PRO A 116 10.04 9.66 15.10
C PRO A 116 10.71 9.09 13.83
N ILE A 117 10.07 8.10 13.18
CA ILE A 117 10.57 7.52 11.93
C ILE A 117 10.47 8.55 10.80
N LEU A 118 9.42 9.38 10.76
CA LEU A 118 9.32 10.51 9.82
C LEU A 118 10.51 11.46 9.96
N GLU A 119 10.91 11.76 11.20
CA GLU A 119 12.02 12.68 11.48
C GLU A 119 13.36 12.11 11.01
N GLN A 120 13.58 10.81 11.21
CA GLN A 120 14.79 10.13 10.71
C GLN A 120 14.82 10.06 9.17
N LEU A 121 13.65 9.87 8.55
CA LEU A 121 13.49 9.82 7.10
C LEU A 121 13.44 11.21 6.45
N SER A 122 13.48 12.30 7.21
CA SER A 122 13.48 13.68 6.70
C SER A 122 14.67 14.00 5.79
N SER A 123 15.76 13.23 5.88
CA SER A 123 16.92 13.29 4.99
C SER A 123 16.68 12.67 3.61
N THR A 124 15.61 11.88 3.44
CA THR A 124 15.22 11.31 2.14
C THR A 124 14.48 12.36 1.31
N LYS A 125 14.54 12.25 -0.03
CA LYS A 125 13.77 13.16 -0.90
C LYS A 125 12.29 12.77 -0.99
N VAL A 126 11.86 11.68 -0.34
CA VAL A 126 10.45 11.28 -0.22
C VAL A 126 9.84 12.01 0.97
N LYS A 127 8.79 12.77 0.71
CA LYS A 127 7.96 13.37 1.74
C LYS A 127 6.89 12.38 2.18
N LEU A 128 7.15 11.68 3.28
CA LEU A 128 6.17 10.79 3.88
C LEU A 128 5.06 11.60 4.56
N VAL A 129 3.81 11.26 4.28
CA VAL A 129 2.62 11.96 4.80
C VAL A 129 1.71 10.95 5.48
N LEU A 130 1.61 11.05 6.81
CA LEU A 130 0.70 10.20 7.59
C LEU A 130 -0.75 10.66 7.46
N GLY A 131 -1.63 9.69 7.31
CA GLY A 131 -3.06 9.86 7.13
C GLY A 131 -3.41 9.90 5.66
N HIS A 132 -4.39 10.73 5.30
CA HIS A 132 -5.03 10.78 3.97
C HIS A 132 -6.23 9.83 3.80
N ASP A 133 -6.85 9.46 4.91
CA ASP A 133 -7.97 8.52 5.07
C ASP A 133 -9.34 9.11 4.69
N GLY A 134 -9.36 10.11 3.81
CA GLY A 134 -10.55 10.88 3.48
C GLY A 134 -10.81 10.95 2.00
N PHE A 135 -11.66 11.90 1.61
CA PHE A 135 -11.90 12.17 0.21
C PHE A 135 -10.83 13.09 -0.38
N ALA A 136 -10.11 12.60 -1.38
CA ALA A 136 -9.18 13.36 -2.21
C ALA A 136 -9.74 13.55 -3.62
N ARG A 137 -9.12 14.40 -4.43
CA ARG A 137 -9.46 14.50 -5.87
C ARG A 137 -8.90 13.29 -6.60
N LEU A 138 -9.65 12.73 -7.54
CA LEU A 138 -9.22 11.54 -8.29
C LEU A 138 -8.16 11.86 -9.35
N LYS A 139 -8.15 13.07 -9.93
CA LYS A 139 -7.12 13.49 -10.89
C LYS A 139 -6.87 15.00 -10.75
N PRO A 140 -5.70 15.51 -11.20
CA PRO A 140 -5.51 16.93 -11.40
C PRO A 140 -6.65 17.49 -12.26
N PHE A 141 -7.25 18.60 -11.83
CA PHE A 141 -8.35 19.29 -12.52
C PHE A 141 -9.69 18.53 -12.64
N SER A 142 -9.84 17.35 -12.04
CA SER A 142 -11.14 16.65 -11.96
C SER A 142 -11.97 17.13 -10.76
N SER A 143 -13.30 17.17 -10.92
CA SER A 143 -14.26 17.33 -9.83
C SER A 143 -14.55 16.01 -9.10
N GLU A 144 -14.17 14.88 -9.70
CA GLU A 144 -14.34 13.55 -9.13
C GLU A 144 -13.44 13.35 -7.90
N ARG A 145 -13.99 12.64 -6.92
CA ARG A 145 -13.33 12.41 -5.63
C ARG A 145 -13.26 10.93 -5.32
N ILE A 146 -12.12 10.51 -4.79
CA ILE A 146 -11.89 9.16 -4.31
C ILE A 146 -11.86 9.15 -2.78
N ASN A 147 -12.50 8.16 -2.18
CA ASN A 147 -12.40 7.90 -0.75
C ASN A 147 -11.25 6.92 -0.50
N TRP A 148 -10.14 7.42 0.06
CA TRP A 148 -8.94 6.63 0.30
C TRP A 148 -9.13 5.46 1.27
N LYS A 149 -10.17 5.47 2.11
CA LYS A 149 -10.54 4.29 2.93
C LYS A 149 -11.02 3.10 2.10
N ARG A 150 -11.45 3.36 0.86
CA ARG A 150 -12.08 2.40 -0.05
C ARG A 150 -11.37 2.34 -1.40
N ALA A 151 -10.17 2.90 -1.49
CA ALA A 151 -9.50 3.18 -2.76
C ALA A 151 -8.70 2.00 -3.32
N SER A 152 -8.48 0.95 -2.54
CA SER A 152 -7.71 -0.22 -2.95
C SER A 152 -8.05 -1.41 -2.04
N ASP A 153 -7.34 -2.52 -2.21
CA ASP A 153 -7.61 -3.82 -1.58
C ASP A 153 -7.65 -3.80 -0.05
N HIS A 154 -6.97 -2.86 0.62
CA HIS A 154 -7.04 -2.70 2.08
C HIS A 154 -8.46 -2.55 2.61
N PHE A 155 -9.39 -2.07 1.78
CA PHE A 155 -10.79 -1.96 2.16
C PHE A 155 -11.42 -3.32 2.49
N ALA A 156 -11.07 -4.38 1.76
CA ALA A 156 -11.57 -5.72 2.03
C ALA A 156 -11.13 -6.20 3.42
N PHE A 157 -9.88 -5.94 3.79
CA PHE A 157 -9.33 -6.25 5.11
C PHE A 157 -9.99 -5.42 6.21
N ASN A 158 -10.10 -4.10 6.01
CA ASN A 158 -10.71 -3.21 7.00
C ASN A 158 -12.18 -3.57 7.26
N ASN A 159 -12.94 -4.00 6.24
CA ASN A 159 -14.33 -4.45 6.42
C ASN A 159 -14.46 -5.70 7.31
N LYS A 160 -13.38 -6.46 7.52
CA LYS A 160 -13.33 -7.58 8.46
C LYS A 160 -12.69 -7.19 9.80
N GLY A 161 -12.43 -5.91 10.04
CA GLY A 161 -11.82 -5.39 11.27
C GLY A 161 -10.30 -5.59 11.35
N ILE A 162 -9.65 -5.94 10.24
CA ILE A 162 -8.19 -6.09 10.18
C ILE A 162 -7.56 -4.70 10.00
N ALA A 163 -6.58 -4.37 10.83
CA ALA A 163 -5.85 -3.12 10.71
C ALA A 163 -5.15 -3.01 9.36
N TYR A 164 -5.01 -1.80 8.83
CA TYR A 164 -4.36 -1.59 7.55
C TYR A 164 -3.43 -0.38 7.54
N LEU A 165 -2.40 -0.45 6.70
CA LEU A 165 -1.62 0.68 6.23
C LEU A 165 -1.64 0.67 4.71
N TYR A 166 -2.20 1.72 4.12
CA TYR A 166 -2.24 1.88 2.67
C TYR A 166 -1.17 2.88 2.23
N PHE A 167 -0.20 2.39 1.44
CA PHE A 167 0.84 3.19 0.82
C PHE A 167 0.51 3.49 -0.63
N GLY A 168 0.46 4.78 -0.96
CA GLY A 168 0.26 5.23 -2.34
C GLY A 168 0.60 6.70 -2.53
N THR A 169 0.54 7.15 -3.79
CA THR A 169 0.77 8.55 -4.16
C THR A 169 -0.51 9.22 -4.66
N ASP A 170 -0.48 10.55 -4.79
CA ASP A 170 -1.56 11.24 -5.50
C ASP A 170 -1.59 10.72 -6.95
N SER A 171 -2.78 10.40 -7.44
CA SER A 171 -3.01 10.13 -8.85
C SER A 171 -2.61 11.34 -9.71
N ASN A 172 -2.20 11.06 -10.94
CA ASN A 172 -1.71 12.04 -11.89
C ASN A 172 -2.54 11.97 -13.20
N THR A 173 -2.07 12.64 -14.26
CA THR A 173 -2.76 12.65 -15.55
C THR A 173 -2.62 11.34 -16.34
N THR A 174 -1.75 10.41 -15.93
CA THR A 174 -1.56 9.10 -16.58
C THR A 174 -2.41 8.00 -15.97
N TYR A 175 -2.95 8.19 -14.76
CA TYR A 175 -3.83 7.23 -14.07
C TYR A 175 -5.00 6.77 -14.94
N HIS A 176 -5.20 5.46 -15.07
CA HIS A 176 -6.19 4.82 -15.95
C HIS A 176 -6.10 5.33 -17.40
N THR A 177 -4.89 5.43 -17.95
CA THR A 177 -4.67 5.75 -19.36
C THR A 177 -3.58 4.86 -19.98
N PRO A 178 -3.53 4.74 -21.31
CA PRO A 178 -2.43 4.05 -22.00
C PRO A 178 -1.04 4.66 -21.77
N ASN A 179 -0.98 5.85 -21.16
CA ASN A 179 0.27 6.53 -20.85
C ASN A 179 0.85 6.14 -19.48
N ASP A 180 0.17 5.31 -18.67
CA ASP A 180 0.78 4.74 -17.48
C ASP A 180 1.80 3.65 -17.86
N ARG A 181 2.96 4.12 -18.33
CA ARG A 181 4.04 3.29 -18.89
C ARG A 181 5.29 3.40 -18.04
N VAL A 182 6.17 2.40 -18.13
CA VAL A 182 7.40 2.32 -17.34
C VAL A 182 8.31 3.55 -17.52
N GLU A 183 8.26 4.21 -18.68
CA GLU A 183 9.03 5.42 -18.97
C GLU A 183 8.54 6.65 -18.18
N ARG A 184 7.33 6.59 -17.59
CA ARG A 184 6.76 7.65 -16.74
C ARG A 184 7.06 7.48 -15.26
N ILE A 185 7.62 6.35 -14.85
CA ILE A 185 8.02 6.10 -13.46
C ILE A 185 9.18 7.02 -13.06
N ASP A 186 9.03 7.77 -11.98
CA ASP A 186 10.16 8.45 -11.33
C ASP A 186 10.97 7.40 -10.57
N ARG A 187 11.95 6.81 -11.25
CA ARG A 187 12.79 5.74 -10.68
C ARG A 187 13.47 6.14 -9.37
N ALA A 188 13.91 7.38 -9.25
CA ALA A 188 14.58 7.85 -8.04
C ALA A 188 13.59 7.92 -6.87
N PHE A 189 12.40 8.48 -7.10
CA PHE A 189 11.32 8.43 -6.12
C PHE A 189 10.92 7.00 -5.77
N PHE A 190 10.71 6.13 -6.77
CA PHE A 190 10.25 4.77 -6.55
C PHE A 190 11.19 3.93 -5.68
N ILE A 191 12.52 4.06 -5.90
CA ILE A 191 13.53 3.39 -5.06
C ILE A 191 13.49 3.92 -3.62
N GLU A 192 13.42 5.24 -3.45
CA GLU A 192 13.33 5.86 -2.13
C GLU A 192 12.02 5.47 -1.42
N ALA A 193 10.89 5.44 -2.13
CA ALA A 193 9.59 5.03 -1.59
C ALA A 193 9.60 3.57 -1.14
N THR A 194 10.13 2.67 -1.98
CA THR A 194 10.33 1.25 -1.65
C THR A 194 11.21 1.07 -0.42
N THR A 195 12.32 1.81 -0.34
CA THR A 195 13.23 1.76 0.81
C THR A 195 12.54 2.28 2.08
N THR A 196 11.75 3.34 1.97
CA THR A 196 10.96 3.88 3.08
C THR A 196 9.92 2.87 3.57
N ILE A 197 9.18 2.24 2.67
CA ILE A 197 8.20 1.19 3.01
C ILE A 197 8.87 0.01 3.71
N LEU A 198 10.04 -0.42 3.21
CA LEU A 198 10.83 -1.47 3.84
C LEU A 198 11.21 -1.11 5.29
N LYS A 199 11.79 0.08 5.51
CA LYS A 199 12.18 0.55 6.85
C LYS A 199 11.00 0.63 7.82
N ILE A 200 9.84 1.05 7.33
CA ILE A 200 8.62 1.09 8.14
C ILE A 200 8.16 -0.32 8.48
N THR A 201 8.22 -1.24 7.52
CA THR A 201 7.87 -2.65 7.73
C THR A 201 8.84 -3.33 8.72
N GLU A 202 10.12 -3.00 8.69
CA GLU A 202 11.10 -3.42 9.70
C GLU A 202 10.76 -2.84 11.09
N ALA A 203 10.43 -1.55 11.17
CA ALA A 203 10.10 -0.90 12.43
C ALA A 203 8.86 -1.52 13.09
N LEU A 204 7.85 -1.91 12.31
CA LEU A 204 6.64 -2.59 12.81
C LEU A 204 6.93 -3.87 13.61
N GLN A 205 8.08 -4.53 13.39
CA GLN A 205 8.49 -5.72 14.15
C GLN A 205 8.69 -5.44 15.64
N GLN A 206 8.86 -4.17 16.02
CA GLN A 206 9.04 -3.73 17.42
C GLN A 206 7.73 -3.61 18.18
N LEU A 207 6.59 -3.53 17.48
CA LEU A 207 5.28 -3.44 18.08
C LEU A 207 4.69 -4.82 18.30
N ALA A 208 4.08 -5.05 19.47
CA ALA A 208 3.27 -6.22 19.73
C ALA A 208 1.95 -6.18 18.94
N PRO A 209 1.35 -7.34 18.60
CA PRO A 209 0.12 -7.40 17.80
C PRO A 209 -1.03 -6.54 18.35
N GLU A 210 -1.16 -6.48 19.67
CA GLU A 210 -2.22 -5.74 20.38
C GLU A 210 -2.06 -4.23 20.19
N GLN A 211 -0.81 -3.74 20.10
CA GLN A 211 -0.52 -2.32 19.88
C GLN A 211 -0.89 -1.88 18.46
N ILE A 212 -0.81 -2.80 17.48
CA ILE A 212 -1.19 -2.54 16.08
C ILE A 212 -2.71 -2.55 15.92
N LYS A 213 -3.40 -3.50 16.58
CA LYS A 213 -4.86 -3.68 16.47
C LYS A 213 -5.69 -2.65 17.23
N GLN A 214 -5.06 -1.82 18.07
CA GLN A 214 -5.77 -0.83 18.89
C GLN A 214 -6.34 0.30 18.02
N HIS A 215 -7.67 0.32 17.90
CA HIS A 215 -8.44 1.37 17.22
C HIS A 215 -9.09 2.32 18.23
N ASN A 216 -9.52 3.49 17.76
CA ASN A 216 -10.34 4.44 18.52
C ASN A 216 -11.79 3.99 18.66
#